data_AF-A0A968X4J9-F1
#
_entry.id   AF-A0A968X4J9-F1
#
_cell.length_a   1.000
_cell.length_b   1.000
_cell.length_c   1.000
_cell.angle_alpha   90.00
_cell.angle_beta   90.00
_cell.angle_gamma   90.00
#
_symmetry.space_group_name_H-M   'P 1'
#
loop_
_entity.id
_entity.type
_entity.pdbx_description
1 polymer ?
#
loop_
_entity_poly.entity_id
_entity_poly.type
_entity_poly.pdbx_seq_one_letter_code
_entity_poly.pdbx_strand_id
1 'polypeptide(L)'
;MAAVLPSPQATKLNPVQLEAALNRGDLGDVLQQIELGWKFQYEDYYQGKLTSQYLTLDQIQQRLYQIKKRTGKATALIYAVPGAKQLDLLLVPPEGKPLHRRIQSADRETLTKTLQALRIGVVNPSSEPQDYLPAAQQLHQWLIAPLESDLKAQKIDTLIFCMGTGLRSLPLAAIHDGKQFLVEKYNLALIPAFNLLDHNPAVLNGTKVLAMGASEFKAQPPLPAVELELSMITQERPGRSLLNREFTLEKLQAERSRYPFGIIHLATHADISAQSAEDSTLQFWDRPFPLTQMNRLNFRAPWSNS
;
A
#
# COMPACT_ATOMS: atom_id res chain seq x y z
N MET A 1 24.60 15.73 23.57
CA MET A 1 23.22 15.27 23.35
C MET A 1 22.56 16.28 22.43
N ALA A 2 22.35 15.96 21.16
CA ALA A 2 21.60 16.86 20.27
C ALA A 2 20.13 16.84 20.70
N ALA A 3 19.55 18.02 20.94
CA ALA A 3 18.13 18.14 21.25
C ALA A 3 17.32 17.50 20.12
N VAL A 4 16.52 16.49 20.45
CA VAL A 4 15.56 15.91 19.50
C VAL A 4 14.50 16.99 19.27
N LEU A 5 14.60 17.70 18.15
CA LEU A 5 13.56 18.64 17.75
C LEU A 5 12.22 17.88 17.68
N PRO A 6 11.12 18.47 18.16
CA PRO A 6 9.82 17.83 18.09
C PRO A 6 9.46 17.54 16.63
N SER A 7 8.94 16.34 16.37
CA SER A 7 8.44 15.97 15.03
C SER A 7 7.43 17.02 14.56
N PRO A 8 7.52 17.49 13.31
CA PRO A 8 6.54 18.42 12.78
C PRO A 8 5.13 17.82 12.84
N GLN A 9 4.15 18.66 13.16
CA GLN A 9 2.75 18.23 13.23
C GLN A 9 2.20 17.97 11.83
N ALA A 10 1.29 17.00 11.73
CA ALA A 10 0.56 16.75 10.50
C ALA A 10 -0.31 17.98 10.16
N THR A 11 -0.28 18.40 8.90
CA THR A 11 -1.01 19.58 8.42
C THR A 11 -1.66 19.26 7.09
N LYS A 12 -2.80 19.89 6.80
CA LYS A 12 -3.48 19.68 5.52
C LYS A 12 -2.59 20.12 4.36
N LEU A 13 -2.43 19.25 3.37
CA LEU A 13 -1.65 19.55 2.16
C LEU A 13 -2.24 20.78 1.44
N ASN A 14 -1.43 21.80 1.23
CA ASN A 14 -1.80 23.01 0.50
C ASN A 14 -1.29 22.95 -0.94
N PRO A 15 -2.17 22.82 -1.96
CA PRO A 15 -1.75 22.68 -3.35
C PRO A 15 -0.94 23.87 -3.89
N VAL A 16 -1.21 25.09 -3.42
CA VAL A 16 -0.51 26.29 -3.88
C VAL A 16 0.92 26.33 -3.33
N GLN A 17 1.11 26.00 -2.06
CA GLN A 17 2.44 25.92 -1.44
C GLN A 17 3.25 24.77 -2.02
N LEU A 18 2.61 23.62 -2.25
CA LEU A 18 3.23 22.46 -2.88
C LEU A 18 3.70 22.78 -4.30
N GLU A 19 2.86 23.41 -5.12
CA GLU A 19 3.20 23.83 -6.48
C GLU A 19 4.38 24.83 -6.47
N ALA A 20 4.38 25.78 -5.53
CA ALA A 20 5.49 26.71 -5.38
C ALA A 20 6.81 26.01 -4.99
N ALA A 21 6.76 25.00 -4.12
CA ALA A 21 7.93 24.21 -3.72
C ALA A 21 8.47 23.34 -4.88
N LEU A 22 7.57 22.68 -5.62
CA LEU A 22 7.90 21.93 -6.84
C LEU A 22 8.60 22.82 -7.88
N ASN A 23 8.07 24.03 -8.11
CA ASN A 23 8.66 24.97 -9.08
C ASN A 23 10.03 25.52 -8.65
N ARG A 24 10.33 25.55 -7.35
CA ARG A 24 11.68 25.89 -6.83
C ARG A 24 12.65 24.70 -6.87
N GLY A 25 12.17 23.48 -7.10
CA GLY A 25 12.98 22.26 -7.04
C GLY A 25 13.40 21.85 -5.63
N ASP A 26 12.74 22.36 -4.59
CA ASP A 26 13.03 22.01 -3.20
C ASP A 26 12.33 20.70 -2.83
N LEU A 27 12.95 19.58 -3.19
CA LEU A 27 12.35 18.26 -2.98
C LEU A 27 12.24 17.87 -1.49
N GLY A 28 13.04 18.49 -0.62
CA GLY A 28 12.94 18.31 0.83
C GLY A 28 11.64 18.91 1.37
N ASP A 29 11.36 20.16 1.02
CA ASP A 29 10.11 20.86 1.36
C ASP A 29 8.89 20.14 0.74
N VAL A 30 8.98 19.76 -0.53
CA VAL A 30 7.91 19.02 -1.23
C VAL A 30 7.55 17.72 -0.50
N LEU A 31 8.54 16.88 -0.18
CA LEU A 31 8.27 15.62 0.51
C LEU A 31 7.79 15.82 1.94
N GLN A 32 8.30 16.83 2.65
CA GLN A 32 7.77 17.19 3.97
C GLN A 32 6.28 17.51 3.89
N GLN A 33 5.88 18.37 2.96
CA GLN A 33 4.48 18.74 2.77
C GLN A 33 3.62 17.53 2.42
N ILE A 34 4.07 16.66 1.52
CA ILE A 34 3.34 15.44 1.12
C ILE A 34 3.17 14.48 2.29
N GLU A 35 4.25 14.16 3.02
CA GLU A 35 4.22 13.20 4.13
C GLU A 35 3.32 13.69 5.27
N LEU A 36 3.44 14.96 5.67
CA LEU A 36 2.58 15.55 6.70
C LEU A 36 1.13 15.72 6.22
N GLY A 37 0.97 16.07 4.95
CA GLY A 37 -0.30 16.18 4.24
C GLY A 37 -1.10 14.89 4.23
N TRP A 38 -0.46 13.80 3.84
CA TRP A 38 -1.11 12.49 3.81
C TRP A 38 -1.31 11.93 5.21
N LYS A 39 -0.36 12.11 6.13
CA LYS A 39 -0.59 11.78 7.55
C LYS A 39 -1.85 12.47 8.09
N PHE A 40 -2.00 13.76 7.83
CA PHE A 40 -3.20 14.51 8.22
C PHE A 40 -4.48 13.90 7.62
N GLN A 41 -4.47 13.54 6.33
CA GLN A 41 -5.63 12.90 5.69
C GLN A 41 -6.04 11.58 6.36
N TYR A 42 -5.06 10.76 6.76
CA TYR A 42 -5.35 9.50 7.45
C TYR A 42 -5.83 9.75 8.89
N GLU A 43 -5.20 10.68 9.62
CA GLU A 43 -5.62 11.07 10.97
C GLU A 43 -7.05 11.62 10.99
N ASP A 44 -7.42 12.43 10.00
CA ASP A 44 -8.77 12.97 9.81
C ASP A 44 -9.80 11.86 9.55
N TYR A 45 -9.51 10.93 8.62
CA TYR A 45 -10.40 9.82 8.29
C TYR A 45 -10.62 8.85 9.46
N TYR A 46 -9.57 8.56 10.24
CA TYR A 46 -9.65 7.68 11.42
C TYR A 46 -10.08 8.43 12.69
N GLN A 47 -10.30 9.74 12.64
CA GLN A 47 -10.58 10.61 13.78
C GLN A 47 -9.62 10.37 14.97
N GLY A 48 -8.32 10.21 14.68
CA GLY A 48 -7.31 9.83 15.65
C GLY A 48 -5.91 10.33 15.30
N LYS A 49 -4.95 10.17 16.22
CA LYS A 49 -3.54 10.57 15.99
C LYS A 49 -2.69 9.35 15.71
N LEU A 50 -1.91 9.41 14.63
CA LEU A 50 -0.95 8.38 14.28
C LEU A 50 0.39 8.70 14.95
N THR A 51 0.95 7.75 15.69
CA THR A 51 2.17 7.93 16.51
C THR A 51 3.47 7.83 15.73
N SER A 52 3.39 7.81 14.41
CA SER A 52 4.54 7.58 13.55
C SER A 52 5.55 8.72 13.58
N GLN A 53 6.84 8.36 13.46
CA GLN A 53 7.95 9.31 13.43
C GLN A 53 8.04 9.98 12.07
N TYR A 54 8.28 11.29 12.04
CA TYR A 54 8.61 12.00 10.82
C TYR A 54 10.08 11.76 10.45
N LEU A 55 10.33 11.38 9.19
CA LEU A 55 11.65 11.28 8.59
C LEU A 55 11.80 12.33 7.48
N THR A 56 12.94 13.00 7.47
CA THR A 56 13.34 13.89 6.36
C THR A 56 13.71 13.07 5.12
N LEU A 57 13.80 13.71 3.96
CA LEU A 57 14.25 13.09 2.71
C LEU A 57 15.56 12.29 2.87
N ASP A 58 16.57 12.89 3.52
CA ASP A 58 17.85 12.21 3.77
C ASP A 58 17.68 10.99 4.67
N GLN A 59 16.82 11.06 5.70
CA GLN A 59 16.54 9.93 6.59
C GLN A 59 15.75 8.82 5.89
N ILE A 60 14.82 9.17 5.01
CA ILE A 60 14.10 8.22 4.15
C ILE A 60 15.11 7.47 3.27
N GLN A 61 15.98 8.21 2.59
CA GLN A 61 17.00 7.62 1.72
C GLN A 61 17.99 6.74 2.51
N GLN A 62 18.43 7.20 3.69
CA GLN A 62 19.24 6.37 4.59
C GLN A 62 18.52 5.07 4.97
N ARG A 63 17.22 5.11 5.25
CA ARG A 63 16.44 3.91 5.58
C ARG A 63 16.37 2.94 4.41
N LEU A 64 16.17 3.43 3.18
CA LEU A 64 16.22 2.62 1.97
C LEU A 64 17.59 1.99 1.75
N TYR A 65 18.66 2.74 1.97
CA TYR A 65 20.02 2.22 1.90
C TYR A 65 20.26 1.09 2.92
N GLN A 66 19.76 1.24 4.15
CA GLN A 66 19.85 0.18 5.16
C GLN A 66 19.01 -1.05 4.80
N ILE A 67 17.83 -0.85 4.19
CA ILE A 67 17.03 -1.96 3.66
C ILE A 67 17.84 -2.71 2.59
N LYS A 68 18.40 -2.01 1.61
CA LYS A 68 19.27 -2.58 0.57
C LYS A 68 20.43 -3.37 1.17
N LYS A 69 21.13 -2.83 2.15
CA LYS A 69 22.24 -3.53 2.84
C LYS A 69 21.82 -4.83 3.49
N ARG A 70 20.64 -4.86 4.10
CA ARG A 70 20.16 -6.04 4.84
C ARG A 70 19.53 -7.10 3.92
N THR A 71 18.77 -6.69 2.91
CA THR A 71 18.01 -7.62 2.05
C THR A 71 18.75 -7.99 0.77
N GLY A 72 19.77 -7.22 0.39
CA GLY A 72 20.43 -7.34 -0.92
C GLY A 72 19.58 -6.83 -2.07
N LYS A 73 18.40 -6.24 -1.80
CA LYS A 73 17.44 -5.76 -2.80
C LYS A 73 17.34 -4.24 -2.78
N ALA A 74 17.59 -3.59 -3.91
CA ALA A 74 17.50 -2.14 -4.00
C ALA A 74 16.03 -1.70 -4.13
N THR A 75 15.61 -0.79 -3.27
CA THR A 75 14.22 -0.32 -3.20
C THR A 75 14.15 1.18 -3.43
N ALA A 76 13.27 1.62 -4.32
CA ALA A 76 12.99 3.04 -4.54
C ALA A 76 11.56 3.39 -4.14
N LEU A 77 11.35 4.60 -3.60
CA LEU A 77 10.01 5.16 -3.44
C LEU A 77 9.63 5.99 -4.66
N ILE A 78 8.38 5.85 -5.07
CA ILE A 78 7.73 6.70 -6.06
C ILE A 78 6.54 7.37 -5.41
N TYR A 79 6.61 8.69 -5.27
CA TYR A 79 5.46 9.51 -4.91
C TYR A 79 4.74 9.93 -6.18
N ALA A 80 3.47 9.55 -6.32
CA ALA A 80 2.62 9.98 -7.43
C ALA A 80 1.59 10.98 -6.91
N VAL A 81 1.75 12.25 -7.29
CA VAL A 81 0.98 13.38 -6.76
C VAL A 81 0.12 13.99 -7.87
N PRO A 82 -1.19 13.72 -7.87
CA PRO A 82 -2.09 14.22 -8.91
C PRO A 82 -2.37 15.70 -8.70
N GLY A 83 -2.02 16.53 -9.68
CA GLY A 83 -2.36 17.94 -9.77
C GLY A 83 -3.69 18.18 -10.50
N ALA A 84 -3.99 19.44 -10.80
CA ALA A 84 -5.15 19.77 -11.64
C ALA A 84 -4.83 19.59 -13.13
N LYS A 85 -3.63 19.99 -13.56
CA LYS A 85 -3.21 20.02 -14.97
C LYS A 85 -2.06 19.06 -15.27
N GLN A 86 -1.63 18.28 -14.29
CA GLN A 86 -0.48 17.40 -14.41
C GLN A 86 -0.49 16.29 -13.35
N LEU A 87 0.38 15.30 -13.54
CA LEU A 87 0.83 14.38 -12.51
C LEU A 87 2.30 14.68 -12.18
N ASP A 88 2.62 14.89 -10.92
CA ASP A 88 3.99 15.07 -10.45
C ASP A 88 4.50 13.76 -9.82
N LEU A 89 5.67 13.29 -10.28
CA LEU A 89 6.34 12.10 -9.75
C LEU A 89 7.60 12.51 -9.01
N LEU A 90 7.78 12.00 -7.78
CA LEU A 90 9.06 12.06 -7.08
C LEU A 90 9.65 10.67 -6.92
N LEU A 91 10.87 10.47 -7.39
CA LEU A 91 11.64 9.25 -7.18
C LEU A 91 12.65 9.48 -6.05
N VAL A 92 12.56 8.70 -4.99
CA VAL A 92 13.55 8.66 -3.91
C VAL A 92 14.27 7.30 -3.97
N PRO A 93 15.45 7.24 -4.60
CA PRO A 93 16.25 6.03 -4.64
C PRO A 93 17.04 5.79 -3.34
N PRO A 94 17.59 4.58 -3.10
CA PRO A 94 18.41 4.32 -1.91
C PRO A 94 19.74 5.09 -1.93
N GLU A 95 20.24 5.45 -3.11
CA GLU A 95 21.50 6.17 -3.30
C GLU A 95 21.33 7.20 -4.43
N GLY A 96 22.20 8.22 -4.49
CA GLY A 96 22.13 9.27 -5.52
C GLY A 96 21.06 10.32 -5.24
N LYS A 97 20.77 11.16 -6.24
CA LYS A 97 19.87 12.32 -6.05
C LYS A 97 18.40 11.90 -6.24
N PRO A 98 17.48 12.38 -5.38
CA PRO A 98 16.05 12.28 -5.64
C PRO A 98 15.70 13.12 -6.88
N LEU A 99 14.65 12.70 -7.58
CA LEU A 99 14.28 13.25 -8.88
C LEU A 99 12.81 13.64 -8.88
N HIS A 100 12.48 14.67 -9.64
CA HIS A 100 11.11 15.08 -9.94
C HIS A 100 10.86 15.03 -11.44
N ARG A 101 9.68 14.53 -11.83
CA ARG A 101 9.16 14.56 -13.20
C ARG A 101 7.74 15.10 -13.19
N ARG A 102 7.46 16.03 -14.09
CA ARG A 102 6.13 16.60 -14.30
C ARG A 102 5.53 16.07 -15.59
N ILE A 103 4.38 15.43 -15.49
CA ILE A 103 3.68 14.76 -16.60
C ILE A 103 2.45 15.58 -16.96
N GLN A 104 2.60 16.52 -17.89
CA GLN A 104 1.53 17.45 -18.29
C GLN A 104 0.38 16.77 -19.06
N SER A 105 0.67 15.66 -19.74
CA SER A 105 -0.34 14.86 -20.45
C SER A 105 -1.29 14.08 -19.51
N ALA A 106 -0.99 14.06 -18.21
CA ALA A 106 -1.77 13.39 -17.19
C ALA A 106 -2.49 14.41 -16.30
N ASP A 107 -3.28 15.30 -16.91
CA ASP A 107 -4.18 16.17 -16.15
C ASP A 107 -5.23 15.34 -15.39
N ARG A 108 -5.92 15.97 -14.44
CA ARG A 108 -6.82 15.25 -13.53
C ARG A 108 -7.91 14.47 -14.26
N GLU A 109 -8.51 15.05 -15.29
CA GLU A 109 -9.63 14.42 -15.99
C GLU A 109 -9.14 13.21 -16.79
N THR A 110 -8.09 13.41 -17.59
CA THR A 110 -7.48 12.35 -18.40
C THR A 110 -6.94 11.21 -17.55
N LEU A 111 -6.26 11.55 -16.44
CA LEU A 111 -5.75 10.57 -15.49
C LEU A 111 -6.88 9.76 -14.85
N THR A 112 -7.94 10.43 -14.37
CA THR A 112 -9.07 9.76 -13.71
C THR A 112 -9.78 8.81 -14.66
N LYS A 113 -10.04 9.23 -15.92
CA LYS A 113 -10.65 8.37 -16.94
C LYS A 113 -9.79 7.15 -17.24
N THR A 114 -8.48 7.33 -17.37
CA THR A 114 -7.55 6.22 -17.66
C THR A 114 -7.47 5.22 -16.51
N LEU A 115 -7.44 5.71 -15.26
CA LEU A 115 -7.47 4.85 -14.07
C LEU A 115 -8.76 4.04 -13.99
N GLN A 116 -9.90 4.67 -14.27
CA GLN A 116 -11.20 4.00 -14.28
C GLN A 116 -11.28 2.94 -15.37
N ALA A 117 -10.79 3.25 -16.58
CA ALA A 117 -10.75 2.30 -17.69
C ALA A 117 -9.91 1.08 -17.33
N LEU A 118 -8.70 1.27 -16.79
CA LEU A 118 -7.87 0.15 -16.35
C LEU A 118 -8.59 -0.68 -15.27
N ARG A 119 -9.14 -0.02 -14.24
CA ARG A 119 -9.83 -0.71 -13.14
C ARG A 119 -10.99 -1.57 -13.67
N ILE A 120 -11.85 -1.02 -14.52
CA ILE A 120 -12.98 -1.76 -15.10
C ILE A 120 -12.48 -2.95 -15.93
N GLY A 121 -11.46 -2.74 -16.77
CA GLY A 121 -10.94 -3.78 -17.66
C GLY A 121 -10.24 -4.92 -16.93
N VAL A 122 -9.63 -4.70 -15.75
CA VAL A 122 -8.92 -5.79 -15.04
C VAL A 122 -9.78 -6.55 -14.03
N VAL A 123 -10.87 -5.95 -13.52
CA VAL A 123 -11.74 -6.61 -12.54
C VAL A 123 -12.85 -7.43 -13.20
N ASN A 124 -13.09 -7.24 -14.50
CA ASN A 124 -14.09 -7.99 -15.23
C ASN A 124 -13.48 -9.34 -15.69
N PRO A 125 -13.99 -10.49 -15.21
CA PRO A 125 -13.44 -11.80 -15.60
C PRO A 125 -13.66 -12.13 -17.08
N SER A 126 -14.55 -11.42 -17.77
CA SER A 126 -14.81 -11.58 -19.20
C SER A 126 -14.03 -10.58 -20.08
N SER A 127 -13.11 -9.80 -19.51
CA SER A 127 -12.36 -8.81 -20.28
C SER A 127 -11.23 -9.42 -21.10
N GLU A 128 -11.07 -8.91 -22.31
CA GLU A 128 -10.01 -9.24 -23.24
C GLU A 128 -8.84 -8.25 -23.12
N PRO A 129 -7.63 -8.58 -23.60
CA PRO A 129 -6.47 -7.69 -23.53
C PRO A 129 -6.72 -6.27 -24.05
N GLN A 130 -7.52 -6.11 -25.11
CA GLN A 130 -7.88 -4.80 -25.67
C GLN A 130 -8.69 -3.90 -24.71
N ASP A 131 -9.35 -4.48 -23.70
CA ASP A 131 -10.19 -3.74 -22.75
C ASP A 131 -9.35 -3.05 -21.66
N TYR A 132 -8.14 -3.56 -21.37
CA TYR A 132 -7.30 -3.02 -20.30
C TYR A 132 -5.90 -2.59 -20.76
N LEU A 133 -5.32 -3.20 -21.80
CA LEU A 133 -3.95 -2.91 -22.23
C LEU A 133 -3.73 -1.45 -22.65
N PRO A 134 -4.62 -0.77 -23.38
CA PRO A 134 -4.41 0.63 -23.73
C PRO A 134 -4.27 1.53 -22.49
N ALA A 135 -5.14 1.35 -21.50
CA ALA A 135 -5.06 2.10 -20.24
C ALA A 135 -3.82 1.71 -19.42
N ALA A 136 -3.48 0.42 -19.35
CA ALA A 136 -2.29 -0.08 -18.68
C ALA A 136 -0.99 0.51 -19.26
N GLN A 137 -0.90 0.59 -20.58
CA GLN A 137 0.25 1.14 -21.30
C GLN A 137 0.34 2.65 -21.16
N GLN A 138 -0.80 3.36 -21.20
CA GLN A 138 -0.82 4.80 -20.95
C GLN A 138 -0.35 5.13 -19.53
N LEU A 139 -0.77 4.35 -18.54
CA LEU A 139 -0.32 4.50 -17.16
C LEU A 139 1.17 4.16 -16.99
N HIS A 140 1.69 3.17 -17.72
CA HIS A 140 3.13 2.90 -17.75
C HIS A 140 3.92 4.12 -18.28
N GLN A 141 3.46 4.70 -19.39
CA GLN A 141 4.09 5.89 -20.00
C GLN A 141 4.12 7.10 -19.05
N TRP A 142 3.10 7.25 -18.19
CA TRP A 142 3.07 8.34 -17.22
C TRP A 142 3.85 8.03 -15.95
N LEU A 143 3.72 6.82 -15.39
CA LEU A 143 4.21 6.51 -14.04
C LEU A 143 5.63 5.93 -14.01
N ILE A 144 6.03 5.19 -15.05
CA ILE A 144 7.23 4.35 -15.01
C ILE A 144 8.25 4.78 -16.06
N ALA A 145 7.84 4.95 -17.32
CA ALA A 145 8.73 5.30 -18.42
C ALA A 145 9.61 6.54 -18.13
N PRO A 146 9.11 7.63 -17.50
CA PRO A 146 9.92 8.82 -17.21
C PRO A 146 11.02 8.60 -16.16
N LEU A 147 10.99 7.48 -15.45
CA LEU A 147 11.90 7.10 -14.37
C LEU A 147 12.78 5.90 -14.74
N GLU A 148 12.53 5.25 -15.88
CA GLU A 148 13.07 3.93 -16.18
C GLU A 148 14.60 3.90 -16.30
N SER A 149 15.21 4.95 -16.87
CA SER A 149 16.68 5.06 -16.94
C SER A 149 17.30 5.13 -15.54
N ASP A 150 16.68 5.88 -14.64
CA ASP A 150 17.15 6.05 -13.25
C ASP A 150 16.97 4.75 -12.46
N LEU A 151 15.80 4.11 -12.58
CA LEU A 151 15.52 2.80 -11.97
C LEU A 151 16.52 1.73 -12.43
N LYS A 152 16.84 1.69 -13.72
CA LYS A 152 17.80 0.74 -14.30
C LYS A 152 19.23 1.03 -13.86
N ALA A 153 19.66 2.29 -13.89
CA ALA A 153 21.00 2.69 -13.46
C ALA A 153 21.27 2.31 -12.00
N GLN A 154 20.25 2.40 -11.16
CA GLN A 154 20.33 2.03 -9.74
C GLN A 154 20.04 0.56 -9.44
N LYS A 155 19.71 -0.24 -10.47
CA LYS A 155 19.36 -1.66 -10.37
C LYS A 155 18.25 -1.91 -9.34
N ILE A 156 17.17 -1.11 -9.41
CA ILE A 156 16.05 -1.22 -8.48
C ILE A 156 15.31 -2.55 -8.68
N ASP A 157 15.11 -3.29 -7.58
CA ASP A 157 14.35 -4.55 -7.52
C ASP A 157 12.91 -4.34 -7.02
N THR A 158 12.67 -3.30 -6.21
CA THR A 158 11.40 -3.06 -5.53
C THR A 158 10.96 -1.62 -5.70
N LEU A 159 9.71 -1.42 -6.10
CA LEU A 159 9.05 -0.13 -6.18
C LEU A 159 8.02 -0.01 -5.06
N ILE A 160 8.21 0.97 -4.19
CA ILE A 160 7.23 1.36 -3.17
C ILE A 160 6.51 2.60 -3.68
N PHE A 161 5.21 2.51 -3.92
CA PHE A 161 4.38 3.62 -4.34
C PHE A 161 3.73 4.28 -3.13
N CYS A 162 3.85 5.60 -3.04
CA CYS A 162 3.04 6.44 -2.17
C CYS A 162 2.16 7.31 -3.06
N MET A 163 0.84 7.10 -3.02
CA MET A 163 -0.06 7.65 -4.02
C MET A 163 -1.06 8.65 -3.43
N GLY A 164 -1.21 9.78 -4.12
CA GLY A 164 -2.23 10.77 -3.81
C GLY A 164 -3.66 10.26 -4.06
N THR A 165 -4.63 11.04 -3.62
CA THR A 165 -6.07 10.74 -3.77
C THR A 165 -6.42 10.39 -5.22
N GLY A 166 -7.24 9.35 -5.41
CA GLY A 166 -7.64 8.83 -6.73
C GLY A 166 -6.71 7.77 -7.31
N LEU A 167 -5.43 7.75 -6.92
CA LEU A 167 -4.45 6.76 -7.40
C LEU A 167 -4.29 5.55 -6.47
N ARG A 168 -4.77 5.64 -5.22
CA ARG A 168 -4.59 4.59 -4.18
C ARG A 168 -5.28 3.25 -4.46
N SER A 169 -6.16 3.18 -5.46
CA SER A 169 -6.82 1.95 -5.91
C SER A 169 -6.30 1.45 -7.26
N LEU A 170 -5.17 1.99 -7.74
CA LEU A 170 -4.58 1.61 -9.02
C LEU A 170 -4.06 0.17 -8.98
N PRO A 171 -4.47 -0.71 -9.91
CA PRO A 171 -3.94 -2.07 -10.02
C PRO A 171 -2.51 -2.03 -10.58
N LEU A 172 -1.53 -1.67 -9.75
CA LEU A 172 -0.12 -1.48 -10.12
C LEU A 172 0.46 -2.69 -10.88
N ALA A 173 0.08 -3.90 -10.45
CA ALA A 173 0.55 -5.13 -11.08
C ALA A 173 0.15 -5.23 -12.55
N ALA A 174 -1.00 -4.66 -12.94
CA ALA A 174 -1.53 -4.71 -14.29
C ALA A 174 -1.01 -3.58 -15.21
N ILE A 175 -0.20 -2.65 -14.71
CA ILE A 175 0.49 -1.67 -15.56
C ILE A 175 1.40 -2.44 -16.52
N HIS A 176 1.43 -2.05 -17.80
CA HIS A 176 2.06 -2.85 -18.85
C HIS A 176 2.98 -2.00 -19.72
N ASP A 177 4.21 -2.46 -19.98
CA ASP A 177 5.20 -1.69 -20.75
C ASP A 177 5.11 -1.88 -22.28
N GLY A 178 4.15 -2.70 -22.72
CA GLY A 178 3.98 -3.13 -24.11
C GLY A 178 4.55 -4.52 -24.39
N LYS A 179 5.32 -5.08 -23.44
CA LYS A 179 5.89 -6.43 -23.52
C LYS A 179 5.49 -7.31 -22.33
N GLN A 180 5.50 -6.75 -21.13
CA GLN A 180 5.22 -7.47 -19.88
C GLN A 180 4.56 -6.53 -18.86
N PHE A 181 3.92 -7.12 -17.86
CA PHE A 181 3.32 -6.45 -16.72
C PHE A 181 4.38 -5.96 -15.73
N LEU A 182 4.05 -4.90 -14.98
CA LEU A 182 4.98 -4.27 -14.05
C LEU A 182 5.40 -5.22 -12.92
N VAL A 183 4.50 -6.12 -12.50
CA VAL A 183 4.78 -7.16 -11.49
C VAL A 183 5.79 -8.20 -11.96
N GLU A 184 5.95 -8.40 -13.27
CA GLU A 184 6.93 -9.31 -13.83
C GLU A 184 8.36 -8.71 -13.79
N LYS A 185 8.46 -7.39 -13.62
CA LYS A 185 9.72 -6.64 -13.65
C LYS A 185 10.20 -6.20 -12.27
N TYR A 186 9.28 -5.84 -11.37
CA TYR A 186 9.60 -5.33 -10.04
C TYR A 186 8.74 -5.98 -8.97
N ASN A 187 9.30 -6.08 -7.75
CA ASN A 187 8.47 -6.26 -6.57
C ASN A 187 7.71 -4.96 -6.30
N LEU A 188 6.42 -5.04 -6.02
CA LEU A 188 5.55 -3.87 -5.86
C LEU A 188 5.03 -3.78 -4.44
N ALA A 189 5.01 -2.57 -3.89
CA ALA A 189 4.29 -2.26 -2.66
C ALA A 189 3.56 -0.92 -2.83
N LEU A 190 2.40 -0.81 -2.20
CA LEU A 190 1.64 0.43 -2.09
C LEU A 190 1.51 0.77 -0.61
N ILE A 191 1.87 1.99 -0.24
CA ILE A 191 1.84 2.45 1.15
C ILE A 191 1.09 3.77 1.29
N PRO A 192 0.44 4.02 2.45
CA PRO A 192 -0.22 5.29 2.75
C PRO A 192 0.68 6.52 2.59
N ALA A 193 1.85 6.45 3.23
CA ALA A 193 2.94 7.42 3.21
C ALA A 193 4.16 6.71 3.83
N PHE A 194 5.38 7.15 3.55
CA PHE A 194 6.55 6.47 4.11
C PHE A 194 6.61 6.62 5.62
N ASN A 195 6.39 7.83 6.13
CA ASN A 195 6.41 8.12 7.56
C ASN A 195 5.25 7.49 8.32
N LEU A 196 4.34 6.75 7.68
CA LEU A 196 3.30 5.96 8.36
C LEU A 196 3.66 4.48 8.52
N LEU A 197 4.78 4.04 7.94
CA LEU A 197 5.22 2.65 8.03
C LEU A 197 5.91 2.35 9.35
N ASP A 198 5.74 1.10 9.80
CA ASP A 198 6.70 0.50 10.69
C ASP A 198 7.91 0.05 9.85
N HIS A 199 9.01 0.77 9.96
CA HIS A 199 10.18 0.49 9.14
C HIS A 199 11.01 -0.68 9.66
N ASN A 200 10.61 -1.33 10.75
CA ASN A 200 11.29 -2.49 11.30
C ASN A 200 10.80 -3.73 10.54
N PRO A 201 11.69 -4.45 9.84
CA PRO A 201 11.27 -5.62 9.08
C PRO A 201 11.06 -6.79 10.02
N ALA A 202 9.97 -7.50 9.79
CA ALA A 202 9.77 -8.82 10.36
C ALA A 202 10.66 -9.84 9.67
N VAL A 203 11.27 -10.74 10.44
CA VAL A 203 11.89 -11.95 9.91
C VAL A 203 10.77 -12.98 9.71
N LEU A 204 10.44 -13.28 8.45
CA LEU A 204 9.36 -14.20 8.09
C LEU A 204 9.85 -15.64 7.80
N ASN A 205 11.15 -15.89 7.90
CA ASN A 205 11.70 -17.23 7.70
C ASN A 205 11.24 -18.17 8.82
N GLY A 206 10.70 -19.33 8.44
CA GLY A 206 10.19 -20.32 9.39
C GLY A 206 8.89 -19.94 10.10
N THR A 207 8.26 -18.80 9.76
CA THR A 207 6.98 -18.43 10.36
C THR A 207 5.83 -19.24 9.76
N LYS A 208 4.97 -19.76 10.64
CA LYS A 208 3.74 -20.45 10.23
C LYS A 208 2.63 -19.47 9.91
N VAL A 209 1.72 -19.88 9.04
CA VAL A 209 0.52 -19.12 8.66
C VAL A 209 -0.72 -19.62 9.41
N LEU A 210 -1.55 -18.69 9.90
CA LEU A 210 -2.94 -18.96 10.25
C LEU A 210 -3.80 -18.35 9.14
N ALA A 211 -4.33 -19.20 8.28
CA ALA A 211 -5.18 -18.81 7.16
C ALA A 211 -6.64 -19.06 7.54
N MET A 212 -7.49 -18.05 7.48
CA MET A 212 -8.89 -18.17 7.85
C MET A 212 -9.76 -17.48 6.81
N GLY A 213 -10.97 -17.99 6.57
CA GLY A 213 -11.88 -17.35 5.62
C GLY A 213 -13.28 -17.94 5.59
N ALA A 214 -14.17 -17.23 4.89
CA ALA A 214 -15.53 -17.70 4.62
C ALA A 214 -15.78 -17.67 3.11
N SER A 215 -16.25 -18.81 2.58
CA SER A 215 -16.74 -18.94 1.21
C SER A 215 -18.26 -18.74 1.11
N GLU A 216 -18.98 -18.97 2.22
CA GLU A 216 -20.42 -18.84 2.30
C GLU A 216 -20.83 -17.68 3.23
N PHE A 217 -21.89 -16.96 2.86
CA PHE A 217 -22.41 -15.83 3.63
C PHE A 217 -23.94 -15.80 3.58
N LYS A 218 -24.58 -15.33 4.67
CA LYS A 218 -26.05 -15.21 4.72
C LYS A 218 -26.58 -13.99 3.98
N ALA A 219 -25.85 -12.87 4.05
CA ALA A 219 -26.30 -11.56 3.59
C ALA A 219 -25.39 -10.96 2.50
N GLN A 220 -24.38 -11.70 2.04
CA GLN A 220 -23.41 -11.25 1.03
C GLN A 220 -23.24 -12.34 -0.03
N PRO A 221 -22.76 -11.99 -1.24
CA PRO A 221 -22.45 -12.97 -2.27
C PRO A 221 -21.39 -13.98 -1.79
N PRO A 222 -21.48 -15.25 -2.19
CA PRO A 222 -20.46 -16.24 -1.84
C PRO A 222 -19.11 -15.91 -2.48
N LEU A 223 -18.03 -16.35 -1.83
CA LEU A 223 -16.65 -16.26 -2.32
C LEU A 223 -16.09 -17.68 -2.52
N PRO A 224 -16.50 -18.39 -3.59
CA PRO A 224 -16.21 -19.82 -3.76
C PRO A 224 -14.70 -20.13 -3.87
N ALA A 225 -13.89 -19.15 -4.28
CA ALA A 225 -12.45 -19.31 -4.41
C ALA A 225 -11.71 -19.41 -3.05
N VAL A 226 -12.35 -19.03 -1.94
CA VAL A 226 -11.70 -18.97 -0.62
C VAL A 226 -11.22 -20.35 -0.16
N GLU A 227 -11.99 -21.42 -0.39
CA GLU A 227 -11.58 -22.77 0.01
C GLU A 227 -10.30 -23.21 -0.71
N LEU A 228 -10.25 -22.98 -2.03
CA LEU A 228 -9.05 -23.25 -2.83
C LEU A 228 -7.87 -22.39 -2.36
N GLU A 229 -8.07 -21.09 -2.14
CA GLU A 229 -7.05 -20.16 -1.64
C GLU A 229 -6.43 -20.63 -0.33
N LEU A 230 -7.23 -20.97 0.69
CA LEU A 230 -6.73 -21.43 1.99
C LEU A 230 -5.92 -22.73 1.88
N SER A 231 -6.35 -23.63 0.99
CA SER A 231 -5.63 -24.89 0.74
C SER A 231 -4.27 -24.65 0.10
N MET A 232 -4.17 -23.75 -0.89
CA MET A 232 -2.90 -23.42 -1.56
C MET A 232 -1.92 -22.74 -0.60
N ILE A 233 -2.41 -21.81 0.23
CA ILE A 233 -1.57 -21.11 1.21
C ILE A 233 -0.89 -22.09 2.18
N THR A 234 -1.63 -23.09 2.67
CA THR A 234 -1.11 -24.06 3.63
C THR A 234 -0.23 -25.15 3.01
N GLN A 235 -0.32 -25.35 1.68
CA GLN A 235 0.62 -26.16 0.91
C GLN A 235 1.97 -25.45 0.73
N GLU A 236 1.95 -24.16 0.42
CA GLU A 236 3.17 -23.34 0.22
C GLU A 236 3.87 -22.99 1.54
N ARG A 237 3.12 -22.83 2.63
CA ARG A 237 3.67 -22.47 3.93
C ARG A 237 3.01 -23.28 5.05
N PRO A 238 3.80 -23.96 5.91
CA PRO A 238 3.26 -24.70 7.04
C PRO A 238 2.36 -23.82 7.91
N GLY A 239 1.19 -24.33 8.28
CA GLY A 239 0.19 -23.50 8.92
C GLY A 239 -1.08 -24.24 9.31
N ARG A 240 -2.10 -23.46 9.65
CA ARG A 240 -3.44 -23.94 9.96
C ARG A 240 -4.46 -23.16 9.12
N SER A 241 -5.44 -23.87 8.57
CA SER A 241 -6.58 -23.27 7.86
C SER A 241 -7.87 -23.39 8.70
N LEU A 242 -8.72 -22.36 8.71
CA LEU A 242 -10.05 -22.38 9.33
C LEU A 242 -11.09 -21.80 8.36
N LEU A 243 -12.07 -22.60 7.96
CA LEU A 243 -13.07 -22.23 6.93
C LEU A 243 -14.47 -22.09 7.52
N ASN A 244 -15.26 -21.15 6.99
CA ASN A 244 -16.69 -20.98 7.26
C ASN A 244 -16.98 -20.96 8.76
N ARG A 245 -17.68 -21.96 9.31
CA ARG A 245 -18.04 -22.03 10.74
C ARG A 245 -16.85 -21.99 11.70
N GLU A 246 -15.64 -22.23 11.20
CA GLU A 246 -14.41 -22.11 11.97
C GLU A 246 -13.76 -20.72 11.90
N PHE A 247 -14.17 -19.88 10.95
CA PHE A 247 -13.68 -18.52 10.78
C PHE A 247 -14.43 -17.54 11.70
N THR A 248 -14.17 -17.63 13.00
CA THR A 248 -14.70 -16.71 14.02
C THR A 248 -13.58 -15.97 14.74
N LEU A 249 -13.95 -14.86 15.39
CA LEU A 249 -13.02 -14.04 16.16
C LEU A 249 -12.41 -14.82 17.34
N GLU A 250 -13.23 -15.61 18.02
CA GLU A 250 -12.84 -16.40 19.19
C GLU A 250 -11.82 -17.48 18.80
N LYS A 251 -12.02 -18.13 17.64
CA LYS A 251 -11.05 -19.10 17.11
C LYS A 251 -9.75 -18.44 16.67
N LEU A 252 -9.82 -17.25 16.03
CA LEU A 252 -8.63 -16.47 15.70
C LEU A 252 -7.80 -16.17 16.95
N GLN A 253 -8.43 -15.69 18.02
CA GLN A 253 -7.77 -15.41 19.30
C GLN A 253 -7.18 -16.68 19.92
N ALA A 254 -7.98 -17.76 20.02
CA ALA A 254 -7.54 -19.02 20.61
C ALA A 254 -6.33 -19.63 19.90
N GLU A 255 -6.30 -19.61 18.56
CA GLU A 255 -5.16 -20.12 17.79
C GLU A 255 -3.92 -19.27 17.96
N ARG A 256 -4.06 -17.94 18.02
CA ARG A 256 -2.94 -17.03 18.27
C ARG A 256 -2.41 -17.07 19.70
N SER A 257 -3.23 -17.47 20.68
CA SER A 257 -2.76 -17.75 22.05
C SER A 257 -1.99 -19.07 22.13
N ARG A 258 -2.34 -20.05 21.29
CA ARG A 258 -1.66 -21.36 21.24
C ARG A 258 -0.33 -21.31 20.51
N TYR A 259 -0.26 -20.54 19.43
CA TYR A 259 0.95 -20.43 18.61
C TYR A 259 1.11 -19.00 18.09
N PRO A 260 2.32 -18.41 18.17
CA PRO A 260 2.61 -17.09 17.61
C PRO A 260 2.74 -17.17 16.09
N PHE A 261 1.62 -17.34 15.38
CA PHE A 261 1.59 -17.30 13.93
C PHE A 261 2.14 -15.96 13.44
N GLY A 262 3.26 -16.01 12.70
CA GLY A 262 3.91 -14.82 12.17
C GLY A 262 3.24 -14.26 10.92
N ILE A 263 2.27 -14.99 10.36
CA ILE A 263 1.44 -14.56 9.24
C ILE A 263 -0.01 -14.90 9.56
N ILE A 264 -0.89 -13.91 9.47
CA ILE A 264 -2.34 -14.08 9.52
C ILE A 264 -2.88 -13.74 8.15
N HIS A 265 -3.64 -14.65 7.55
CA HIS A 265 -4.32 -14.45 6.28
C HIS A 265 -5.83 -14.56 6.51
N LEU A 266 -6.59 -13.55 6.06
CA LEU A 266 -8.04 -13.48 6.21
C LEU A 266 -8.67 -13.32 4.82
N ALA A 267 -9.46 -14.31 4.39
CA ALA A 267 -10.15 -14.32 3.10
C ALA A 267 -11.67 -14.16 3.30
N THR A 268 -12.17 -12.94 3.11
CA THR A 268 -13.58 -12.59 3.37
C THR A 268 -13.96 -11.25 2.74
N HIS A 269 -15.24 -10.88 2.84
CA HIS A 269 -15.71 -9.55 2.50
C HIS A 269 -15.23 -8.49 3.50
N ALA A 270 -14.82 -7.35 2.95
CA ALA A 270 -14.59 -6.12 3.70
C ALA A 270 -15.43 -5.01 3.08
N ASP A 271 -16.15 -4.28 3.93
CA ASP A 271 -16.87 -3.08 3.54
C ASP A 271 -16.08 -1.87 4.04
N ILE A 272 -15.60 -1.04 3.10
CA ILE A 272 -14.75 0.11 3.40
C ILE A 272 -15.51 1.38 3.05
N SER A 273 -15.99 2.06 4.07
CA SER A 273 -16.73 3.31 3.92
C SER A 273 -15.79 4.45 3.52
N ALA A 274 -16.17 5.21 2.50
CA ALA A 274 -15.43 6.41 2.11
C ALA A 274 -15.65 7.58 3.07
N GLN A 275 -16.71 7.52 3.89
CA GLN A 275 -17.16 8.61 4.76
C GLN A 275 -16.53 8.54 6.15
N SER A 276 -16.43 7.34 6.72
CA SER A 276 -15.95 7.15 8.09
C SER A 276 -15.26 5.80 8.27
N ALA A 277 -14.14 5.80 8.98
CA ALA A 277 -13.47 4.56 9.37
C ALA A 277 -14.35 3.67 10.28
N GLU A 278 -15.21 4.27 11.10
CA GLU A 278 -16.08 3.55 12.05
C GLU A 278 -17.16 2.70 11.36
N ASP A 279 -17.54 3.07 10.14
CA ASP A 279 -18.52 2.34 9.35
C ASP A 279 -17.87 1.20 8.54
N SER A 280 -16.54 1.06 8.61
CA SER A 280 -15.81 0.05 7.85
C SER A 280 -15.68 -1.26 8.63
N THR A 281 -16.00 -2.38 7.99
CA THR A 281 -16.06 -3.70 8.65
C THR A 281 -15.39 -4.80 7.85
N LEU A 282 -14.95 -5.84 8.55
CA LEU A 282 -14.53 -7.12 7.99
C LEU A 282 -15.53 -8.20 8.43
N GLN A 283 -16.04 -8.99 7.50
CA GLN A 283 -17.04 -10.01 7.81
C GLN A 283 -16.37 -11.29 8.34
N PHE A 284 -16.55 -11.63 9.61
CA PHE A 284 -16.31 -13.00 10.09
C PHE A 284 -17.52 -13.88 9.80
N TRP A 285 -17.42 -15.19 9.97
CA TRP A 285 -18.54 -16.10 9.71
C TRP A 285 -19.84 -15.72 10.43
N ASP A 286 -19.72 -15.32 11.69
CA ASP A 286 -20.85 -15.11 12.59
C ASP A 286 -21.25 -13.64 12.75
N ARG A 287 -20.35 -12.69 12.45
CA ARG A 287 -20.60 -11.25 12.64
C ARG A 287 -19.68 -10.35 11.80
N PRO A 288 -20.11 -9.11 11.49
CA PRO A 288 -19.18 -8.06 11.06
C PRO A 288 -18.28 -7.63 12.22
N PHE A 289 -17.04 -7.27 11.91
CA PHE A 289 -16.05 -6.77 12.86
C PHE A 289 -15.54 -5.38 12.43
N PRO A 290 -15.69 -4.33 13.26
CA PRO A 290 -15.24 -2.98 12.90
C PRO A 290 -13.72 -2.91 12.70
N LEU A 291 -13.27 -2.32 11.59
CA LEU A 291 -11.84 -2.21 11.28
C LEU A 291 -11.09 -1.31 12.28
N THR A 292 -11.76 -0.33 12.88
CA THR A 292 -11.20 0.52 13.96
C THR A 292 -10.82 -0.28 15.21
N GLN A 293 -11.36 -1.50 15.38
CA GLN A 293 -11.06 -2.39 16.50
C GLN A 293 -9.96 -3.41 16.18
N MET A 294 -9.35 -3.40 14.99
CA MET A 294 -8.30 -4.36 14.60
C MET A 294 -7.09 -4.34 15.54
N ASN A 295 -6.79 -3.20 16.16
CA ASN A 295 -5.72 -3.10 17.17
C ASN A 295 -5.99 -3.97 18.41
N ARG A 296 -7.26 -4.23 18.77
CA ARG A 296 -7.65 -5.11 19.89
C ARG A 296 -7.30 -6.57 19.64
N LEU A 297 -7.08 -6.95 18.38
CA LEU A 297 -6.64 -8.29 18.04
C LEU A 297 -5.17 -8.52 18.38
N ASN A 298 -4.42 -7.48 18.76
CA ASN A 298 -3.02 -7.56 19.17
C ASN A 298 -2.17 -8.35 18.16
N PHE A 299 -2.16 -7.93 16.89
CA PHE A 299 -1.38 -8.61 15.84
C PHE A 299 0.14 -8.60 16.08
N ARG A 300 0.63 -7.76 17.00
CA ARG A 300 2.06 -7.55 17.28
C ARG A 300 2.63 -8.47 18.35
N ALA A 301 1.79 -9.16 19.12
CA ALA A 301 2.22 -10.13 20.12
C ALA A 301 1.24 -11.32 20.20
N PRO A 302 1.66 -12.53 20.60
CA PRO A 302 0.73 -13.58 20.97
C PRO A 302 -0.19 -13.11 22.09
N TRP A 303 -1.47 -13.50 22.04
CA TRP A 303 -2.46 -13.11 23.04
C TRP A 303 -2.10 -13.78 24.38
N SER A 304 -1.72 -12.98 25.38
CA SER A 304 -1.63 -13.42 26.78
C SER A 304 -2.93 -13.03 27.49
N ASN A 305 -3.64 -14.01 28.04
CA ASN A 305 -4.70 -13.71 29.01
C ASN A 305 -4.02 -13.09 30.24
N SER A 306 -4.29 -11.82 30.49
CA SER A 306 -4.10 -11.17 31.79
C SER A 306 -5.42 -10.53 32.18
#